data_AF-A0A956ACJ9-F1
#
_entry.id   AF-A0A956ACJ9-F1
#
_cell.length_a   1.000
_cell.length_b   1.000
_cell.length_c   1.000
_cell.angle_alpha   90.00
_cell.angle_beta   90.00
_cell.angle_gamma   90.00
#
_symmetry.space_group_name_H-M   'P 1'
#
loop_
_entity.id
_entity.type
_entity.pdbx_description
1 polymer ?
#
loop_
_entity_poly.entity_id
_entity_poly.type
_entity_poly.pdbx_seq_one_letter_code
_entity_poly.pdbx_strand_id
1 'polypeptide(L)'
;MRNRLHNGLGLALVGLLLLGLAANVAAETKADRLHAKMIALFKAGKYRETIVVTKQLYELTKKAKYLVNIGTCYDQLKEDESAIQYYQQFLREDATSPLRPRIAAKVEEIRTRLNQHKREVTLESEPSGAEVVIDGHILLRTPTTVWLPFGGHEIELRKPGYVSKRARVALTAGAIMTVRYQLQPAKKIAYLVVKSNVSGARVFIGSRLLGLTPLPRTPLDPGTHTLRVVAPNHREWKSPISLETDQSTVIQAELTPMQSSETRASTRKMRLAAWILLGVGAAVIVSAGTVHGLGYKKISDANSVFKNSPQTDADASRYDSSFDKGINMYKAAYALYAVGGAALVTSVVLFFVKPKSSESVSGGRFRLTPSFGPSGAGLDAQLRF
;
A
#
# COMPACT_ATOMS: atom_id res chain seq x y z
N MET A 1 -66.24 31.11 20.06
CA MET A 1 -65.44 30.02 19.44
C MET A 1 -64.43 29.42 20.43
N ARG A 2 -64.90 28.81 21.53
CA ARG A 2 -64.00 28.32 22.59
C ARG A 2 -64.52 26.98 23.13
N ASN A 3 -64.58 25.95 22.27
CA ASN A 3 -65.01 24.61 22.70
C ASN A 3 -64.53 23.43 21.82
N ARG A 4 -63.34 23.51 21.18
CA ARG A 4 -62.85 22.42 20.31
C ARG A 4 -61.46 21.85 20.60
N LEU A 5 -60.78 22.30 21.66
CA LEU A 5 -59.38 21.91 21.91
C LEU A 5 -59.18 20.81 22.99
N HIS A 6 -60.22 20.40 23.73
CA HIS A 6 -60.06 19.37 24.77
C HIS A 6 -60.30 17.92 24.29
N ASN A 7 -60.93 17.68 23.14
CA ASN A 7 -61.23 16.32 22.67
C ASN A 7 -60.08 15.65 21.88
N GLY A 8 -59.08 16.40 21.42
CA GLY A 8 -57.97 15.86 20.61
C GLY A 8 -56.86 15.17 21.41
N LEU A 9 -56.58 15.64 22.64
CA LEU A 9 -55.50 15.07 23.46
C LEU A 9 -55.86 13.70 24.07
N GLY A 10 -57.13 13.47 24.42
CA GLY A 10 -57.60 12.20 24.97
C GLY A 10 -57.56 11.05 23.95
N LEU A 11 -57.88 11.33 22.68
CA LEU A 11 -57.86 10.34 21.60
C LEU A 11 -56.44 9.91 21.20
N ALA A 12 -55.46 10.84 21.23
CA ALA A 12 -54.07 10.53 20.95
C ALA A 12 -53.43 9.64 22.04
N LEU A 13 -53.76 9.89 23.33
CA LEU A 13 -53.29 9.06 24.44
C LEU A 13 -53.89 7.65 24.43
N VAL A 14 -55.19 7.53 24.14
CA VAL A 14 -55.88 6.23 24.00
C VAL A 14 -55.34 5.45 22.80
N GLY A 15 -55.04 6.13 21.68
CA GLY A 15 -54.40 5.52 20.51
C GLY A 15 -53.02 4.94 20.81
N LEU A 16 -52.16 5.68 21.53
CA LEU A 16 -50.85 5.20 21.97
C LEU A 16 -50.94 4.04 22.97
N LEU A 17 -51.93 4.06 23.88
CA LEU A 17 -52.17 2.98 24.83
C LEU A 17 -52.65 1.70 24.13
N LEU A 18 -53.56 1.82 23.16
CA LEU A 18 -54.08 0.70 22.36
C LEU A 18 -53.03 0.11 21.41
N LEU A 19 -52.17 0.95 20.81
CA LEU A 19 -51.02 0.52 20.02
C LEU A 19 -50.00 -0.24 20.89
N GLY A 20 -49.74 0.23 22.11
CA GLY A 20 -48.91 -0.48 23.09
C GLY A 20 -49.51 -1.84 23.48
N LEU A 21 -50.83 -1.91 23.69
CA LEU A 21 -51.54 -3.14 24.04
C LEU A 21 -51.51 -4.16 22.90
N ALA A 22 -51.77 -3.74 21.66
CA ALA A 22 -51.76 -4.60 20.49
C ALA A 22 -50.36 -5.16 20.18
N ALA A 23 -49.31 -4.33 20.35
CA ALA A 23 -47.93 -4.78 20.23
C ALA A 23 -47.56 -5.82 21.30
N ASN A 24 -48.06 -5.66 22.54
CA ASN A 24 -47.80 -6.58 23.64
C ASN A 24 -48.47 -7.96 23.40
N VAL A 25 -49.72 -7.98 22.93
CA VAL A 25 -50.45 -9.23 22.59
C VAL A 25 -49.79 -9.94 21.39
N ALA A 26 -49.34 -9.20 20.38
CA ALA A 26 -48.61 -9.77 19.24
C ALA A 26 -47.25 -10.36 19.65
N ALA A 27 -46.57 -9.74 20.63
CA ALA A 27 -45.33 -10.25 21.21
C ALA A 27 -45.57 -11.53 22.03
N GLU A 28 -46.62 -11.58 22.86
CA GLU A 28 -46.98 -12.78 23.65
C GLU A 28 -47.30 -13.99 22.75
N THR A 29 -48.15 -13.80 21.73
CA THR A 29 -48.49 -14.88 20.79
C THR A 29 -47.30 -15.39 19.96
N LYS A 30 -46.26 -14.55 19.76
CA LYS A 30 -45.00 -14.97 19.15
C LYS A 30 -44.14 -15.77 20.13
N ALA A 31 -44.08 -15.33 21.39
CA ALA A 31 -43.34 -16.02 22.45
C ALA A 31 -43.87 -17.44 22.68
N ASP A 32 -45.20 -17.63 22.69
CA ASP A 32 -45.82 -18.95 22.89
C ASP A 32 -45.49 -19.92 21.75
N ARG A 33 -45.55 -19.44 20.50
CA ARG A 33 -45.18 -20.24 19.31
C ARG A 33 -43.71 -20.64 19.34
N LEU A 34 -42.81 -19.71 19.69
CA LEU A 34 -41.38 -20.00 19.84
C LEU A 34 -41.14 -20.99 20.99
N HIS A 35 -41.88 -20.88 22.09
CA HIS A 35 -41.77 -21.80 23.22
C HIS A 35 -42.20 -23.23 22.86
N ALA A 36 -43.34 -23.39 22.18
CA ALA A 36 -43.79 -24.69 21.68
C ALA A 36 -42.78 -25.30 20.70
N LYS A 37 -42.24 -24.50 19.78
CA LYS A 37 -41.20 -24.92 18.83
C LYS A 37 -39.91 -25.34 19.53
N MET A 38 -39.46 -24.59 20.54
CA MET A 38 -38.30 -24.94 21.36
C MET A 38 -38.47 -26.33 21.99
N ILE A 39 -39.62 -26.60 22.62
CA ILE A 39 -39.89 -27.90 23.27
C ILE A 39 -39.86 -29.03 22.24
N ALA A 40 -40.51 -28.84 21.08
CA ALA A 40 -40.56 -29.85 20.03
C ALA A 40 -39.16 -30.19 19.48
N LEU A 41 -38.34 -29.17 19.20
CA LEU A 41 -36.97 -29.35 18.71
C LEU A 41 -36.07 -30.01 19.75
N PHE A 42 -36.20 -29.62 21.02
CA PHE A 42 -35.42 -30.21 22.10
C PHE A 42 -35.74 -31.70 22.27
N LYS A 43 -37.03 -32.06 22.27
CA LYS A 43 -37.48 -33.46 22.34
C LYS A 43 -37.00 -34.29 21.15
N ALA A 44 -36.86 -33.67 19.98
CA ALA A 44 -36.33 -34.32 18.78
C ALA A 44 -34.79 -34.43 18.78
N GLY A 45 -34.08 -34.01 19.84
CA GLY A 45 -32.62 -34.03 19.91
C GLY A 45 -31.94 -32.99 19.00
N LYS A 46 -32.70 -32.06 18.40
CA LYS A 46 -32.18 -31.05 17.48
C LYS A 46 -31.63 -29.86 18.25
N TYR A 47 -30.55 -30.07 18.99
CA TYR A 47 -30.02 -29.08 19.95
C TYR A 47 -29.55 -27.77 19.29
N ARG A 48 -28.89 -27.82 18.12
CA ARG A 48 -28.47 -26.60 17.40
C ARG A 48 -29.67 -25.73 16.98
N GLU A 49 -30.71 -26.34 16.42
CA GLU A 49 -31.95 -25.63 16.05
C GLU A 49 -32.67 -25.09 17.29
N THR A 50 -32.67 -25.87 18.38
CA THR A 50 -33.25 -25.45 19.66
C THR A 50 -32.55 -24.21 20.21
N ILE A 51 -31.22 -24.12 20.14
CA ILE A 51 -30.46 -22.95 20.60
C ILE A 51 -30.91 -21.69 19.85
N VAL A 52 -31.04 -21.76 18.53
CA VAL A 52 -31.47 -20.61 17.71
C VAL A 52 -32.84 -20.11 18.14
N VAL A 53 -33.82 -21.01 18.26
CA VAL A 53 -35.20 -20.66 18.67
C VAL A 53 -35.23 -20.14 20.12
N THR A 54 -34.44 -20.73 21.02
CA THR A 54 -34.39 -20.33 22.43
C THR A 54 -33.74 -18.95 22.61
N LYS A 55 -32.73 -18.61 21.81
CA LYS A 55 -32.13 -17.26 21.80
C LYS A 55 -33.16 -16.20 21.40
N GLN A 56 -33.93 -16.43 20.35
CA GLN A 56 -35.03 -15.55 19.95
C GLN A 56 -36.08 -15.38 21.06
N LEU A 57 -36.40 -16.49 21.76
CA LEU A 57 -37.35 -16.47 22.87
C LEU A 57 -36.81 -15.71 24.08
N TYR A 58 -35.53 -15.85 24.39
CA TYR A 58 -34.86 -15.06 25.43
C TYR A 58 -34.79 -13.58 25.05
N GLU A 59 -34.48 -13.24 23.79
CA GLU A 59 -34.47 -11.85 23.33
C GLU A 59 -35.84 -11.16 23.47
N LEU A 60 -36.92 -11.90 23.17
CA LEU A 60 -38.29 -11.40 23.25
C LEU A 60 -38.81 -11.28 24.69
N THR A 61 -38.47 -12.23 25.56
CA THR A 61 -39.08 -12.33 26.90
C THR A 61 -38.18 -11.86 28.04
N LYS A 62 -36.86 -11.82 27.81
CA LYS A 62 -35.82 -11.55 28.82
C LYS A 62 -35.89 -12.46 30.06
N LYS A 63 -36.55 -13.62 29.98
CA LYS A 63 -36.67 -14.56 31.10
C LYS A 63 -35.40 -15.41 31.21
N ALA A 64 -34.66 -15.26 32.31
CA ALA A 64 -33.37 -15.92 32.54
C ALA A 64 -33.41 -17.47 32.47
N LYS A 65 -34.57 -18.10 32.73
CA LYS A 65 -34.74 -19.56 32.58
C LYS A 65 -34.34 -20.08 31.19
N TYR A 66 -34.47 -19.27 30.14
CA TYR A 66 -34.10 -19.68 28.79
C TYR A 66 -32.58 -19.76 28.58
N LEU A 67 -31.78 -19.05 29.39
CA LEU A 67 -30.32 -19.21 29.40
C LEU A 67 -29.92 -20.60 29.89
N VAL A 68 -30.62 -21.15 30.90
CA VAL A 68 -30.41 -22.53 31.35
C VAL A 68 -30.69 -23.52 30.22
N ASN A 69 -31.81 -23.35 29.50
CA ASN A 69 -32.15 -24.20 28.37
C ASN A 69 -31.09 -24.15 27.26
N ILE A 70 -30.55 -22.97 26.95
CA ILE A 70 -29.45 -22.81 25.97
C ILE A 70 -28.20 -23.52 26.47
N GLY A 71 -27.81 -23.29 27.74
CA GLY A 71 -26.65 -23.97 28.36
C GLY A 71 -26.79 -25.49 28.36
N THR A 72 -28.00 -26.02 28.59
CA THR A 72 -28.29 -27.46 28.52
C THR A 72 -28.13 -27.99 27.10
N CYS A 73 -28.58 -27.26 26.08
CA CYS A 73 -28.36 -27.68 24.70
C CYS A 73 -26.87 -27.76 24.35
N TYR A 74 -26.06 -26.79 24.80
CA TYR A 74 -24.61 -26.82 24.60
C TYR A 74 -23.93 -27.97 25.35
N ASP A 75 -24.36 -28.27 26.59
CA ASP A 75 -23.86 -29.42 27.36
C ASP A 75 -24.19 -30.76 26.68
N GLN A 76 -25.38 -30.91 26.10
CA GLN A 76 -25.74 -32.09 25.30
C GLN A 76 -24.88 -32.23 24.04
N LEU A 77 -24.48 -31.11 23.44
CA LEU A 77 -23.58 -31.07 22.28
C LEU A 77 -22.10 -31.25 22.66
N LYS A 78 -21.75 -31.39 23.95
CA LYS A 78 -20.37 -31.41 24.48
C LYS A 78 -19.57 -30.13 24.16
N GLU A 79 -20.27 -29.01 23.98
CA GLU A 79 -19.67 -27.69 23.80
C GLU A 79 -19.55 -26.99 25.18
N ASP A 80 -18.63 -27.51 26.00
CA ASP A 80 -18.51 -27.23 27.44
C ASP A 80 -18.30 -25.75 27.78
N GLU A 81 -17.48 -25.02 27.02
CA GLU A 81 -17.24 -23.59 27.24
C GLU A 81 -18.50 -22.75 27.03
N SER A 82 -19.25 -23.03 25.95
CA SER A 82 -20.51 -22.35 25.67
C SER A 82 -21.54 -22.68 26.76
N ALA A 83 -21.61 -23.93 27.22
CA ALA A 83 -22.49 -24.31 28.32
C ALA A 83 -22.18 -23.50 29.60
N ILE A 84 -20.91 -23.42 29.99
CA ILE A 84 -20.45 -22.62 31.15
C ILE A 84 -20.84 -21.15 30.97
N GLN A 85 -20.62 -20.57 29.79
CA GLN A 85 -20.93 -19.16 29.51
C GLN A 85 -22.41 -18.84 29.80
N TYR A 86 -23.34 -19.63 29.27
CA TYR A 86 -24.78 -19.41 29.48
C TYR A 86 -25.22 -19.71 30.92
N TYR A 87 -24.67 -20.74 31.56
CA TYR A 87 -24.96 -21.01 32.98
C TYR A 87 -24.45 -19.90 33.90
N GLN A 88 -23.26 -19.37 33.66
CA GLN A 88 -22.75 -18.22 34.40
C GLN A 88 -23.59 -16.96 34.14
N GLN A 89 -24.08 -16.77 32.91
CA GLN A 89 -24.98 -15.67 32.59
C GLN A 89 -26.28 -15.78 33.39
N PHE A 90 -26.90 -16.97 33.45
CA PHE A 90 -28.05 -17.23 34.31
C PHE A 90 -27.75 -16.92 35.79
N LEU A 91 -26.61 -17.36 36.30
CA LEU A 91 -26.19 -17.09 37.68
C LEU A 91 -25.93 -15.60 37.97
N ARG A 92 -25.69 -14.77 36.95
CA ARG A 92 -25.61 -13.30 37.10
C ARG A 92 -26.98 -12.64 37.02
N GLU A 93 -27.84 -13.08 36.11
CA GLU A 93 -29.12 -12.42 35.82
C GLU A 93 -30.24 -12.78 36.79
N ASP A 94 -30.19 -13.96 37.42
CA ASP A 94 -31.26 -14.43 38.30
C ASP A 94 -30.69 -14.90 39.65
N ALA A 95 -30.53 -13.93 40.56
CA ALA A 95 -29.97 -14.14 41.89
C ALA A 95 -30.90 -14.88 42.85
N THR A 96 -32.21 -14.90 42.60
CA THR A 96 -33.23 -15.45 43.50
C THR A 96 -33.78 -16.81 43.06
N SER A 97 -33.44 -17.27 41.85
CA SER A 97 -33.95 -18.55 41.34
C SER A 97 -33.57 -19.76 42.20
N PRO A 98 -34.51 -20.69 42.46
CA PRO A 98 -34.22 -21.95 43.15
C PRO A 98 -33.31 -22.88 42.33
N LEU A 99 -33.10 -22.63 41.03
CA LEU A 99 -32.24 -23.45 40.18
C LEU A 99 -30.74 -23.17 40.41
N ARG A 100 -30.37 -22.07 41.08
CA ARG A 100 -28.97 -21.65 41.21
C ARG A 100 -28.03 -22.72 41.77
N PRO A 101 -28.33 -23.44 42.87
CA PRO A 101 -27.42 -24.45 43.39
C PRO A 101 -27.14 -25.56 42.38
N ARG A 102 -28.19 -25.98 41.65
CA ARG A 102 -28.08 -27.01 40.61
C ARG A 102 -27.24 -26.53 39.43
N ILE A 103 -27.43 -25.29 38.99
CA ILE A 103 -26.67 -24.73 37.86
C ILE A 103 -25.21 -24.44 38.26
N ALA A 104 -24.96 -23.97 39.48
CA ALA A 104 -23.61 -23.80 40.00
C ALA A 104 -22.87 -25.15 40.09
N ALA A 105 -23.51 -26.20 40.62
CA ALA A 105 -22.96 -27.54 40.62
C ALA A 105 -22.68 -28.05 39.19
N LYS A 106 -23.57 -27.75 38.23
CA LYS A 106 -23.35 -28.12 36.83
C LYS A 106 -22.15 -27.41 36.22
N VAL A 107 -21.93 -26.13 36.53
CA VAL A 107 -20.72 -25.40 36.10
C VAL A 107 -19.46 -26.06 36.63
N GLU A 108 -19.44 -26.45 37.91
CA GLU A 108 -18.28 -27.14 38.50
C GLU A 108 -18.07 -28.56 37.93
N GLU A 109 -19.15 -29.29 37.63
CA GLU A 109 -19.09 -30.58 36.93
C GLU A 109 -18.42 -30.42 35.55
N ILE A 110 -18.87 -29.44 34.76
CA ILE A 110 -18.33 -29.18 33.42
C ILE A 110 -16.89 -28.69 33.51
N ARG A 111 -16.56 -27.81 34.48
CA ARG A 111 -15.17 -27.38 34.73
C ARG A 111 -14.27 -28.55 35.10
N THR A 112 -14.76 -29.48 35.92
CA THR A 112 -14.04 -30.68 36.30
C THR A 112 -13.79 -31.57 35.09
N ARG A 113 -14.81 -31.76 34.24
CA ARG A 113 -14.66 -32.45 32.96
C ARG A 113 -13.62 -31.78 32.06
N LEU A 114 -13.66 -30.45 31.91
CA LEU A 114 -12.64 -29.71 31.15
C LEU A 114 -11.24 -29.85 31.76
N ASN A 115 -11.12 -29.83 33.10
CA ASN A 115 -9.85 -29.95 33.81
C ASN A 115 -9.25 -31.37 33.73
N GLN A 116 -10.08 -32.41 33.78
CA GLN A 116 -9.66 -33.81 33.65
C GLN A 116 -9.11 -34.13 32.25
N HIS A 117 -9.41 -33.29 31.27
CA HIS A 117 -9.03 -33.44 29.87
C HIS A 117 -8.02 -32.35 29.44
N LYS A 118 -7.24 -31.81 30.38
CA LYS A 118 -6.15 -30.90 30.07
C LYS A 118 -4.92 -31.65 29.58
N ARG A 119 -4.17 -31.02 28.68
CA ARG A 119 -2.82 -31.44 28.30
C ARG A 119 -1.81 -30.35 28.49
N GLU A 120 -0.61 -30.80 28.81
CA GLU A 120 0.59 -29.98 28.82
C GLU A 120 0.99 -29.64 27.38
N VAL A 121 1.10 -28.35 27.09
CA VAL A 121 1.50 -27.81 25.79
C VAL A 121 2.70 -26.90 26.00
N THR A 122 3.81 -27.23 25.35
CA THR A 122 4.99 -26.37 25.32
C THR A 122 4.91 -25.43 24.13
N LEU A 123 5.08 -24.13 24.36
CA LEU A 123 5.04 -23.08 23.36
C LEU A 123 6.42 -22.45 23.24
N GLU A 124 7.00 -22.54 22.05
CA GLU A 124 8.31 -21.99 21.73
C GLU A 124 8.21 -20.97 20.60
N SER A 125 9.11 -20.00 20.60
CA SER A 125 9.25 -19.09 19.46
C SER A 125 10.70 -18.84 19.10
N GLU A 126 10.89 -18.49 17.83
CA GLU A 126 12.15 -17.98 17.29
C GLU A 126 11.93 -16.54 16.77
N PRO A 127 12.58 -15.51 17.35
CA PRO A 127 13.38 -15.59 18.57
C PRO A 127 12.53 -15.87 19.82
N SER A 128 13.17 -16.36 20.88
CA SER A 128 12.54 -16.62 22.17
C SER A 128 12.15 -15.32 22.92
N GLY A 129 11.44 -15.46 24.04
CA GLY A 129 10.96 -14.36 24.87
C GLY A 129 9.74 -13.61 24.32
N ALA A 130 9.02 -14.18 23.35
CA ALA A 130 7.73 -13.65 22.90
C ALA A 130 6.66 -13.83 23.97
N GLU A 131 5.87 -12.79 24.21
CA GLU A 131 4.66 -12.84 25.04
C GLU A 131 3.61 -13.73 24.38
N VAL A 132 3.00 -14.62 25.17
CA VAL A 132 1.99 -15.58 24.73
C VAL A 132 0.64 -15.18 25.31
N VAL A 133 -0.34 -14.99 24.42
CA VAL A 133 -1.74 -14.75 24.74
C VAL A 133 -2.53 -15.97 24.28
N ILE A 134 -3.33 -16.57 25.16
CA ILE A 134 -4.18 -17.72 24.85
C ILE A 134 -5.62 -17.36 25.16
N ASP A 135 -6.50 -17.48 24.18
CA ASP A 135 -7.93 -17.17 24.28
C ASP A 135 -8.19 -15.77 24.88
N GLY A 136 -7.34 -14.80 24.52
CA GLY A 136 -7.41 -13.41 24.99
C GLY A 136 -6.75 -13.12 26.35
N HIS A 137 -6.25 -14.15 27.05
CA HIS A 137 -5.57 -13.98 28.34
C HIS A 137 -4.04 -14.03 28.16
N ILE A 138 -3.35 -12.97 28.62
CA ILE A 138 -1.89 -12.94 28.67
C ILE A 138 -1.43 -13.92 29.75
N LEU A 139 -0.59 -14.87 29.38
CA LEU A 139 -0.08 -15.87 30.32
C LEU A 139 1.38 -15.60 30.67
N LEU A 140 2.29 -15.88 29.72
CA LEU A 140 3.72 -16.04 29.97
C LEU A 140 4.54 -15.64 28.73
N ARG A 141 5.85 -15.91 28.75
CA ARG A 141 6.76 -15.71 27.60
C ARG A 141 7.37 -17.03 27.15
N THR A 142 7.53 -17.22 25.85
CA THR A 142 8.20 -18.40 25.27
C THR A 142 9.68 -18.48 25.67
N PRO A 143 10.27 -19.68 25.86
CA PRO A 143 9.58 -20.96 25.94
C PRO A 143 8.73 -21.06 27.21
N THR A 144 7.50 -21.56 27.10
CA THR A 144 6.62 -21.74 28.26
C THR A 144 5.75 -22.97 28.10
N THR A 145 5.36 -23.56 29.22
CA THR A 145 4.54 -24.77 29.26
C THR A 145 3.26 -24.49 30.02
N VAL A 146 2.12 -24.81 29.41
CA VAL A 146 0.79 -24.49 29.92
C VAL A 146 -0.13 -25.71 29.84
N TRP A 147 -1.10 -25.79 30.76
CA TRP A 147 -2.11 -26.86 30.78
C TRP A 147 -3.41 -26.36 30.16
N LEU A 148 -3.69 -26.81 28.93
CA LEU A 148 -4.85 -26.38 28.15
C LEU A 148 -5.87 -27.51 28.00
N PRO A 149 -7.18 -27.24 28.12
CA PRO A 149 -8.24 -28.22 27.85
C PRO A 149 -8.18 -28.80 26.43
N PHE A 150 -8.87 -29.91 26.17
CA PHE A 150 -9.14 -30.30 24.78
C PHE A 150 -10.11 -29.31 24.12
N GLY A 151 -9.91 -29.07 22.82
CA GLY A 151 -10.67 -28.07 22.08
C GLY A 151 -9.77 -27.17 21.23
N GLY A 152 -10.40 -26.18 20.61
CA GLY A 152 -9.69 -25.21 19.77
C GLY A 152 -9.30 -23.97 20.58
N HIS A 153 -8.01 -23.72 20.72
CA HIS A 153 -7.46 -22.53 21.37
C HIS A 153 -6.90 -21.55 20.35
N GLU A 154 -7.09 -20.25 20.57
CA GLU A 154 -6.42 -19.20 19.82
C GLU A 154 -5.16 -18.76 20.57
N ILE A 155 -4.00 -18.87 19.92
CA ILE A 155 -2.71 -18.48 20.47
C ILE A 155 -2.18 -17.30 19.67
N GLU A 156 -1.88 -16.19 20.35
CA GLU A 156 -1.17 -15.05 19.78
C GLU A 156 0.20 -14.91 20.44
N LEU A 157 1.24 -14.78 19.61
CA LEU A 157 2.58 -14.43 20.05
C LEU A 157 2.88 -12.98 19.70
N ARG A 158 3.34 -12.23 20.69
CA ARG A 158 3.71 -10.82 20.57
C ARG A 158 5.15 -10.64 21.01
N LYS A 159 5.95 -9.95 20.19
CA LYS A 159 7.30 -9.60 20.57
C LYS A 159 7.64 -8.22 20.01
N PRO A 160 8.13 -7.27 20.84
CA PRO A 160 8.55 -5.96 20.35
C PRO A 160 9.54 -6.08 19.19
N GLY A 161 9.28 -5.35 18.11
CA GLY A 161 10.09 -5.38 16.87
C GLY A 161 9.77 -6.53 15.91
N TYR A 162 8.74 -7.34 16.19
CA TYR A 162 8.28 -8.45 15.34
C TYR A 162 6.80 -8.31 15.02
N VAL A 163 6.37 -8.88 13.90
CA VAL A 163 4.96 -9.00 13.54
C VAL A 163 4.29 -10.01 14.47
N SER A 164 3.16 -9.66 15.07
CA SER A 164 2.43 -10.61 15.93
C SER A 164 1.85 -11.75 15.10
N LYS A 165 1.87 -12.95 15.69
CA LYS A 165 1.43 -14.17 15.00
C LYS A 165 0.28 -14.81 15.77
N ARG A 166 -0.89 -14.89 15.12
CA ARG A 166 -2.06 -15.64 15.61
C ARG A 166 -2.15 -17.00 14.94
N ALA A 167 -2.49 -18.02 15.71
CA ALA A 167 -2.76 -19.35 15.21
C ALA A 167 -3.85 -20.03 16.05
N ARG A 168 -4.66 -20.85 15.40
CA ARG A 168 -5.66 -21.69 16.08
C ARG A 168 -5.10 -23.11 16.21
N VAL A 169 -5.02 -23.61 17.44
CA VAL A 169 -4.52 -24.95 17.75
C VAL A 169 -5.68 -25.79 18.26
N ALA A 170 -5.93 -26.93 17.63
CA ALA A 170 -6.91 -27.91 18.11
C ALA A 170 -6.22 -29.00 18.93
N LEU A 171 -6.46 -29.00 20.24
CA LEU A 171 -5.96 -30.00 21.17
C LEU A 171 -6.92 -31.18 21.20
N THR A 172 -6.46 -32.33 20.71
CA THR A 172 -7.19 -33.61 20.73
C THR A 172 -6.45 -34.64 21.57
N ALA A 173 -7.12 -35.74 21.93
CA ALA A 173 -6.52 -36.86 22.65
C ALA A 173 -5.45 -37.54 21.77
N GLY A 174 -4.24 -36.98 21.74
CA GLY A 174 -3.09 -37.49 20.98
C GLY A 174 -2.27 -36.45 20.21
N ALA A 175 -2.70 -35.18 20.12
CA ALA A 175 -2.02 -34.18 19.28
C ALA A 175 -1.31 -33.05 20.06
N ILE A 176 -0.04 -32.86 19.68
CA ILE A 176 0.98 -31.81 19.88
C ILE A 176 1.31 -31.37 21.33
N MET A 177 2.50 -31.82 21.77
CA MET A 177 3.18 -31.46 23.04
C MET A 177 4.13 -30.25 22.93
N THR A 178 4.46 -29.83 21.71
CA THR A 178 5.30 -28.65 21.45
C THR A 178 4.85 -27.91 20.19
N VAL A 179 4.48 -26.64 20.31
CA VAL A 179 4.16 -25.77 19.17
C VAL A 179 5.26 -24.74 19.01
N ARG A 180 5.93 -24.75 17.85
CA ARG A 180 7.03 -23.83 17.52
C ARG A 180 6.56 -22.74 16.57
N TYR A 181 6.84 -21.49 16.91
CA TYR A 181 6.49 -20.33 16.10
C TYR A 181 7.71 -19.55 15.64
N GLN A 182 7.86 -19.36 14.33
CA GLN A 182 8.79 -18.39 13.78
C GLN A 182 8.11 -17.03 13.66
N LEU A 183 8.68 -16.01 14.30
CA LEU A 183 8.25 -14.62 14.23
C LEU A 183 9.06 -13.87 13.17
N GLN A 184 8.37 -13.08 12.35
CA GLN A 184 9.02 -12.26 11.34
C GLN A 184 9.33 -10.88 11.94
N PRO A 185 10.55 -10.35 11.75
CA PRO A 185 10.86 -8.98 12.14
C PRO A 185 9.88 -8.00 11.50
N ALA A 186 9.40 -7.03 12.27
CA ALA A 186 8.61 -5.94 11.72
C ALA A 186 9.50 -5.10 10.81
N LYS A 187 8.98 -4.69 9.64
CA LYS A 187 9.69 -3.78 8.76
C LYS A 187 9.86 -2.45 9.50
N LYS A 188 11.11 -2.12 9.85
CA LYS A 188 11.45 -0.84 10.46
C LYS A 188 11.36 0.23 9.37
N ILE A 189 10.69 1.33 9.66
CA ILE A 189 10.54 2.48 8.75
C ILE A 189 11.02 3.72 9.49
N ALA A 190 11.72 4.60 8.80
CA ALA A 190 12.06 5.94 9.25
C ALA A 190 11.41 6.97 8.33
N TYR A 191 11.37 8.23 8.74
CA TYR A 191 10.76 9.29 7.96
C TYR A 191 11.73 10.44 7.70
N LEU A 192 11.73 10.94 6.47
CA LEU A 192 12.52 12.09 6.07
C LEU A 192 11.60 13.25 5.66
N VAL A 193 11.91 14.44 6.13
CA VAL A 193 11.35 15.71 5.66
C VAL A 193 12.51 16.56 5.17
N VAL A 194 12.43 17.09 3.94
CA VAL A 194 13.49 17.94 3.38
C VAL A 194 12.94 19.30 3.02
N LYS A 195 13.50 20.34 3.61
CA LYS A 195 13.29 21.73 3.25
C LYS A 195 14.53 22.27 2.55
N SER A 196 14.35 23.32 1.76
CA SER A 196 15.48 24.00 1.12
C SER A 196 15.16 25.48 0.92
N ASN A 197 16.21 26.30 0.86
CA ASN A 197 16.13 27.70 0.42
C ASN A 197 15.68 27.82 -1.05
N VAL A 198 15.78 26.75 -1.85
CA VAL A 198 15.25 26.68 -3.22
C VAL A 198 14.04 25.75 -3.26
N SER A 199 12.88 26.30 -3.60
CA SER A 199 11.65 25.53 -3.82
C SER A 199 11.72 24.77 -5.15
N GLY A 200 11.13 23.57 -5.20
CA GLY A 200 11.14 22.72 -6.40
C GLY A 200 12.49 22.05 -6.69
N ALA A 201 13.44 22.08 -5.76
CA ALA A 201 14.71 21.37 -5.89
C ALA A 201 14.47 19.86 -5.82
N ARG A 202 15.15 19.08 -6.67
CA ARG A 202 14.99 17.62 -6.70
C ARG A 202 15.76 16.98 -5.55
N VAL A 203 15.09 16.10 -4.81
CA VAL A 203 15.64 15.39 -3.64
C VAL A 203 15.88 13.93 -3.99
N PHE A 204 17.09 13.45 -3.77
CA PHE A 204 17.51 12.08 -4.05
C PHE A 204 18.10 11.41 -2.82
N ILE A 205 17.86 10.10 -2.67
CA ILE A 205 18.68 9.21 -1.85
C ILE A 205 19.41 8.25 -2.78
N GLY A 206 20.74 8.30 -2.75
CA GLY A 206 21.57 7.61 -3.75
C GLY A 206 21.20 8.04 -5.18
N SER A 207 20.78 7.08 -6.01
CA SER A 207 20.31 7.32 -7.39
C SER A 207 18.80 7.54 -7.52
N ARG A 208 18.01 7.27 -6.46
CA ARG A 208 16.54 7.32 -6.52
C ARG A 208 16.03 8.74 -6.24
N LEU A 209 15.19 9.26 -7.13
CA LEU A 209 14.43 10.49 -6.91
C LEU A 209 13.30 10.23 -5.91
N LEU A 210 13.28 10.98 -4.81
CA LEU A 210 12.22 10.93 -3.80
C LEU A 210 11.09 11.93 -4.10
N GLY A 211 11.43 13.09 -4.65
CA GLY A 211 10.47 14.16 -4.95
C GLY A 211 11.13 15.53 -5.06
N LEU A 212 10.34 16.57 -4.81
CA LEU A 212 10.77 17.98 -4.88
C LEU A 212 10.68 18.64 -3.50
N THR A 213 11.48 19.68 -3.24
CA THR A 213 11.40 20.49 -2.02
C THR A 213 10.19 21.44 -2.05
N PRO A 214 9.50 21.65 -0.91
CA PRO A 214 9.65 20.90 0.34
C PRO A 214 9.16 19.44 0.17
N LEU A 215 10.01 18.48 0.54
CA LEU A 215 9.66 17.07 0.53
C LEU A 215 8.89 16.77 1.83
N PRO A 216 7.62 16.33 1.76
CA PRO A 216 6.84 15.99 2.93
C PRO A 216 7.38 14.73 3.61
N ARG A 217 6.81 14.39 4.76
CA ARG A 217 7.17 13.21 5.55
C ARG A 217 7.13 11.94 4.71
N THR A 218 8.30 11.48 4.26
CA THR A 218 8.45 10.38 3.29
C THR A 218 9.03 9.16 3.99
N PRO A 219 8.39 7.97 3.90
CA PRO A 219 8.87 6.75 4.54
C PRO A 219 10.09 6.19 3.79
N LEU A 220 11.10 5.78 4.54
CA LEU A 220 12.37 5.24 4.06
C LEU A 220 12.86 4.12 4.99
N ASP A 221 13.81 3.32 4.50
CA ASP A 221 14.48 2.35 5.35
C ASP A 221 15.42 3.09 6.34
N PRO A 222 15.47 2.72 7.63
CA PRO A 222 16.39 3.29 8.60
C PRO A 222 17.86 3.04 8.22
N GLY A 223 18.78 3.82 8.82
CA GLY A 223 20.22 3.73 8.61
C GLY A 223 20.82 4.95 7.93
N THR A 224 22.08 4.83 7.51
CA THR A 224 22.82 5.93 6.88
C THR A 224 22.54 5.99 5.39
N HIS A 225 22.09 7.15 4.92
CA HIS A 225 21.84 7.43 3.51
C HIS A 225 22.62 8.66 3.06
N THR A 226 22.98 8.74 1.78
CA THR A 226 23.48 9.99 1.18
C THR A 226 22.33 10.74 0.56
N LEU A 227 21.95 11.86 1.19
CA LEU A 227 20.94 12.77 0.67
C LEU A 227 21.60 13.73 -0.32
N ARG A 228 20.97 13.91 -1.48
CA ARG A 228 21.41 14.85 -2.51
C ARG A 228 20.26 15.72 -2.96
N VAL A 229 20.45 17.03 -2.91
CA VAL A 229 19.46 18.03 -3.32
C VAL A 229 20.03 18.87 -4.46
N VAL A 230 19.29 18.94 -5.57
CA VAL A 230 19.76 19.56 -6.81
C VAL A 230 18.74 20.55 -7.34
N ALA A 231 19.19 21.78 -7.56
CA ALA A 231 18.43 22.82 -8.25
C ALA A 231 19.24 23.39 -9.44
N PRO A 232 18.57 23.92 -10.48
CA PRO A 232 19.25 24.59 -11.59
C PRO A 232 20.14 25.75 -11.11
N ASN A 233 21.32 25.93 -11.70
CA ASN A 233 22.28 27.01 -11.38
C ASN A 233 22.77 27.07 -9.92
N HIS A 234 22.57 26.00 -9.16
CA HIS A 234 23.08 25.85 -7.80
C HIS A 234 24.05 24.68 -7.74
N ARG A 235 25.05 24.75 -6.86
CA ARG A 235 25.88 23.61 -6.52
C ARG A 235 25.00 22.54 -5.86
N GLU A 236 25.25 21.28 -6.20
CA GLU A 236 24.55 20.18 -5.55
C GLU A 236 24.86 20.18 -4.05
N TRP A 237 23.82 20.07 -3.24
CA TRP A 237 23.97 19.87 -1.81
C TRP A 237 23.97 18.36 -1.54
N LYS A 238 25.00 17.88 -0.85
CA LYS A 238 25.18 16.46 -0.50
C LYS A 238 25.52 16.34 0.97
N SER A 239 24.82 15.47 1.69
CA SER A 239 25.12 15.20 3.09
C SER A 239 24.76 13.76 3.46
N PRO A 240 25.58 13.06 4.28
CA PRO A 240 25.14 11.85 4.94
C PRO A 240 24.03 12.18 5.95
N ILE A 241 22.98 11.38 5.98
CA ILE A 241 21.89 11.47 6.95
C ILE A 241 21.75 10.12 7.64
N SER A 242 21.54 10.14 8.96
CA SER A 242 21.19 8.95 9.73
C SER A 242 19.68 8.99 10.01
N LEU A 243 18.97 7.96 9.57
CA LEU A 243 17.54 7.82 9.77
C LEU A 243 17.27 6.78 10.87
N GLU A 244 16.65 7.21 11.96
CA GLU A 244 16.28 6.33 13.07
C GLU A 244 14.88 5.76 12.89
N THR A 245 14.67 4.53 13.36
CA THR A 245 13.37 3.84 13.24
C THR A 245 12.27 4.63 13.97
N ASP A 246 11.12 4.77 13.33
CA ASP A 246 9.93 5.50 13.79
C ASP A 246 10.13 7.00 14.07
N GLN A 247 11.31 7.55 13.78
CA GLN A 247 11.59 8.99 13.90
C GLN A 247 11.43 9.72 12.57
N SER A 248 11.20 11.04 12.67
CA SER A 248 11.18 11.95 11.52
C SER A 248 12.40 12.84 11.55
N THR A 249 13.36 12.58 10.66
CA THR A 249 14.54 13.43 10.48
C THR A 249 14.18 14.60 9.55
N VAL A 250 14.40 15.82 10.03
CA VAL A 250 14.17 17.04 9.25
C VAL A 250 15.49 17.60 8.79
N ILE A 251 15.65 17.75 7.48
CA ILE A 251 16.86 18.33 6.86
C ILE A 251 16.52 19.68 6.25
N GLN A 252 17.34 20.68 6.56
CA GLN A 252 17.36 21.97 5.89
C GLN A 252 18.56 22.01 4.94
N ALA A 253 18.31 21.91 3.63
CA ALA A 253 19.34 21.94 2.61
C ALA A 253 19.52 23.37 2.07
N GLU A 254 20.65 23.99 2.37
CA GLU A 254 21.02 25.32 1.86
C GLU A 254 21.88 25.18 0.60
N LEU A 255 21.26 25.44 -0.56
CA LEU A 255 21.92 25.40 -1.85
C LEU A 255 22.59 26.74 -2.14
N THR A 256 23.85 26.67 -2.60
CA THR A 256 24.62 27.85 -3.01
C THR A 256 24.55 28.03 -4.52
N PRO A 257 24.31 29.25 -5.03
CA PRO A 257 24.39 29.53 -6.46
C PRO A 257 25.78 29.19 -7.01
N MET A 258 25.86 28.63 -8.21
CA MET A 258 27.13 28.45 -8.91
C MET A 258 27.70 29.82 -9.27
N GLN A 259 28.99 30.03 -9.00
CA GLN A 259 29.65 31.30 -9.30
C GLN A 259 29.73 31.51 -10.82
N SER A 260 29.66 32.78 -11.25
CA SER A 260 29.69 33.17 -12.68
C SER A 260 30.94 32.67 -13.42
N SER A 261 32.05 32.47 -12.72
CA SER A 261 33.29 31.86 -13.23
C SER A 261 33.12 30.39 -13.62
N GLU A 262 32.36 29.62 -12.84
CA GLU A 262 32.09 28.19 -13.10
C GLU A 262 31.13 28.03 -14.28
N THR A 263 30.12 28.89 -14.38
CA THR A 263 29.20 28.96 -15.52
C THR A 263 29.93 29.35 -16.80
N ARG A 264 30.88 30.30 -16.74
CA ARG A 264 31.76 30.67 -17.86
C ARG A 264 32.71 29.54 -18.26
N ALA A 265 33.27 28.80 -17.30
CA ALA A 265 34.13 27.66 -17.59
C ALA A 265 33.36 26.51 -18.26
N SER A 266 32.15 26.20 -17.80
CA SER A 266 31.26 25.19 -18.39
C SER A 266 30.83 25.55 -19.82
N THR A 267 30.42 26.80 -20.05
CA THR A 267 30.09 27.30 -21.41
C THR A 267 31.29 27.31 -22.35
N ARG A 268 32.50 27.61 -21.86
CA ARG A 268 33.74 27.48 -22.65
C ARG A 268 34.01 26.03 -23.06
N LYS A 269 33.81 25.06 -22.16
CA LYS A 269 33.97 23.62 -22.47
C LYS A 269 32.93 23.13 -23.48
N MET A 270 31.66 23.55 -23.36
CA MET A 270 30.62 23.22 -24.34
C MET A 270 30.90 23.80 -25.73
N ARG A 271 31.38 25.06 -25.80
CA ARG A 271 31.80 25.67 -27.08
C ARG A 271 33.00 24.96 -27.70
N LEU A 272 33.96 24.52 -26.89
CA LEU A 272 35.10 23.74 -27.37
C LEU A 272 34.63 22.38 -27.94
N ALA A 273 33.73 21.69 -27.24
CA ALA A 273 33.13 20.45 -27.74
C ALA A 273 32.34 20.66 -29.04
N ALA A 274 31.60 21.78 -29.15
CA ALA A 274 30.90 22.15 -30.39
C ALA A 274 31.87 22.33 -31.56
N TRP A 275 33.00 23.02 -31.36
CA TRP A 275 34.03 23.20 -32.39
C TRP A 275 34.69 21.88 -32.81
N ILE A 276 34.98 21.00 -31.86
CA ILE A 276 35.53 19.67 -32.15
C ILE A 276 34.55 18.85 -33.00
N LEU A 277 33.28 18.81 -32.60
CA LEU A 277 32.24 18.08 -33.34
C LEU A 277 31.98 18.67 -34.74
N LEU A 278 32.08 20.00 -34.88
CA LEU A 278 32.00 20.67 -36.18
C LEU A 278 33.12 20.21 -37.10
N GLY A 279 34.37 20.23 -36.61
CA GLY A 279 35.55 19.80 -37.38
C GLY A 279 35.51 18.32 -37.76
N VAL A 280 35.19 17.45 -36.80
CA VAL A 280 35.07 16.00 -37.05
C VAL A 280 33.92 15.71 -38.02
N GLY A 281 32.75 16.32 -37.81
CA GLY A 281 31.59 16.15 -38.68
C GLY A 281 31.87 16.57 -40.13
N ALA A 282 32.51 17.72 -40.33
CA ALA A 282 32.92 18.20 -41.65
C ALA A 282 33.93 17.25 -42.33
N ALA A 283 34.96 16.79 -41.60
CA ALA A 283 35.95 15.86 -42.13
C ALA A 283 35.33 14.51 -42.56
N VAL A 284 34.36 14.01 -41.79
CA VAL A 284 33.62 12.78 -42.11
C VAL A 284 32.77 12.95 -43.37
N ILE A 285 32.10 14.10 -43.56
CA ILE A 285 31.31 14.39 -44.77
C ILE A 285 32.19 14.47 -46.01
N VAL A 286 33.37 15.10 -45.91
CA VAL A 286 34.34 15.14 -47.02
C VAL A 286 34.78 13.72 -47.39
N SER A 287 35.09 12.90 -46.38
CA SER A 287 35.47 11.50 -46.55
C SER A 287 34.34 10.66 -47.15
N ALA A 288 33.09 10.93 -46.77
CA ALA A 288 31.91 10.30 -47.38
C ALA A 288 31.81 10.65 -48.87
N GLY A 289 32.06 11.90 -49.24
CA GLY A 289 32.05 12.36 -50.63
C GLY A 289 33.12 11.69 -51.50
N THR A 290 34.33 11.49 -50.97
CA THR A 290 35.39 10.79 -51.72
C THR A 290 35.03 9.32 -51.94
N VAL A 291 34.52 8.63 -50.92
CA VAL A 291 34.06 7.23 -51.05
C VAL A 291 32.88 7.11 -52.03
N HIS A 292 31.94 8.07 -51.98
CA HIS A 292 30.83 8.13 -52.92
C HIS A 292 31.34 8.29 -54.36
N GLY A 293 32.26 9.23 -54.62
CA GLY A 293 32.83 9.45 -55.95
C GLY A 293 33.56 8.22 -56.49
N LEU A 294 34.34 7.53 -55.66
CA LEU A 294 35.00 6.28 -56.04
C LEU A 294 34.00 5.15 -56.33
N GLY A 295 32.90 5.06 -55.56
CA GLY A 295 31.81 4.14 -55.81
C GLY A 295 31.13 4.40 -57.16
N TYR A 296 30.85 5.66 -57.48
CA TYR A 296 30.29 6.07 -58.79
C TYR A 296 31.21 5.63 -59.94
N LYS A 297 32.51 5.90 -59.81
CA LYS A 297 33.51 5.48 -60.81
C LYS A 297 33.50 3.96 -61.00
N LYS A 298 33.46 3.17 -59.92
CA LYS A 298 33.42 1.69 -60.01
C LYS A 298 32.18 1.16 -60.73
N ILE A 299 31.02 1.76 -60.49
CA ILE A 299 29.76 1.38 -61.17
C ILE A 299 29.84 1.79 -62.66
N SER A 300 30.35 3.00 -62.95
CA SER A 300 30.55 3.46 -64.33
C SER A 300 31.52 2.57 -65.10
N ASP A 301 32.65 2.21 -64.49
CA ASP A 301 33.64 1.31 -65.07
C ASP A 301 33.01 -0.07 -65.34
N ALA A 302 32.24 -0.62 -64.38
CA ALA A 302 31.51 -1.88 -64.56
C ALA A 302 30.54 -1.82 -65.75
N ASN A 303 29.71 -0.78 -65.82
CA ASN A 303 28.75 -0.58 -66.91
C ASN A 303 29.43 -0.46 -68.29
N SER A 304 30.62 0.15 -68.35
CA SER A 304 31.35 0.27 -69.61
C SER A 304 31.92 -1.07 -70.10
N VAL A 305 32.32 -1.97 -69.18
CA VAL A 305 32.73 -3.34 -69.51
C VAL A 305 31.55 -4.13 -70.09
N PHE A 306 30.36 -4.02 -69.49
CA PHE A 306 29.16 -4.70 -70.00
C PHE A 306 28.76 -4.22 -71.40
N LYS A 307 28.95 -2.91 -71.69
CA LYS A 307 28.55 -2.31 -72.97
C LYS A 307 29.49 -2.67 -74.14
N ASN A 308 30.75 -3.01 -73.87
CA ASN A 308 31.80 -3.09 -74.90
C ASN A 308 32.50 -4.47 -75.02
N SER A 309 32.10 -5.49 -74.25
CA SER A 309 32.78 -6.80 -74.23
C SER A 309 31.96 -7.93 -74.90
N PRO A 310 32.57 -9.03 -75.40
CA PRO A 310 31.88 -10.16 -76.06
C PRO A 310 30.91 -10.97 -75.18
N GLN A 311 30.56 -10.47 -73.98
CA GLN A 311 29.68 -11.10 -73.00
C GLN A 311 30.08 -12.53 -72.63
N THR A 312 31.33 -12.70 -72.17
CA THR A 312 31.81 -13.96 -71.60
C THR A 312 31.45 -14.08 -70.10
N ASP A 313 31.40 -15.30 -69.56
CA ASP A 313 31.16 -15.53 -68.12
C ASP A 313 32.19 -14.83 -67.21
N ALA A 314 33.42 -14.69 -67.70
CA ALA A 314 34.48 -13.96 -67.01
C ALA A 314 34.21 -12.46 -66.93
N ASP A 315 33.58 -11.87 -67.95
CA ASP A 315 33.20 -10.46 -67.96
C ASP A 315 31.99 -10.20 -67.05
N ALA A 316 31.02 -11.12 -67.01
CA ALA A 316 29.89 -11.06 -66.09
C ALA A 316 30.35 -11.10 -64.62
N SER A 317 31.27 -12.00 -64.28
CA SER A 317 31.84 -12.10 -62.93
C SER A 317 32.62 -10.84 -62.52
N ARG A 318 33.33 -10.20 -63.46
CA ARG A 318 34.07 -8.94 -63.24
C ARG A 318 33.13 -7.74 -63.08
N TYR A 319 32.03 -7.73 -63.83
CA TYR A 319 30.95 -6.75 -63.68
C TYR A 319 30.34 -6.85 -62.29
N ASP A 320 29.86 -8.03 -61.89
CA ASP A 320 29.20 -8.25 -60.60
C ASP A 320 30.11 -7.83 -59.45
N SER A 321 31.39 -8.24 -59.47
CA SER A 321 32.35 -7.86 -58.43
C SER A 321 32.57 -6.34 -58.34
N SER A 322 32.63 -5.63 -59.48
CA SER A 322 32.90 -4.19 -59.51
C SER A 322 31.66 -3.37 -59.17
N PHE A 323 30.49 -3.82 -59.64
CA PHE A 323 29.19 -3.25 -59.32
C PHE A 323 28.89 -3.40 -57.83
N ASP A 324 29.07 -4.61 -57.26
CA ASP A 324 28.88 -4.87 -55.83
C ASP A 324 29.83 -4.05 -54.96
N LYS A 325 31.11 -3.92 -55.36
CA LYS A 325 32.06 -3.03 -54.69
C LYS A 325 31.56 -1.59 -54.73
N GLY A 326 31.09 -1.11 -55.88
CA GLY A 326 30.52 0.23 -56.02
C GLY A 326 29.30 0.47 -55.13
N ILE A 327 28.35 -0.48 -55.11
CA ILE A 327 27.16 -0.43 -54.25
C ILE A 327 27.54 -0.45 -52.76
N ASN A 328 28.50 -1.28 -52.37
CA ASN A 328 28.98 -1.32 -50.99
C ASN A 328 29.69 -0.01 -50.59
N MET A 329 30.41 0.64 -51.51
CA MET A 329 30.99 1.96 -51.30
C MET A 329 29.91 3.04 -51.13
N TYR A 330 28.80 2.98 -51.88
CA TYR A 330 27.65 3.86 -51.63
C TYR A 330 27.02 3.64 -50.26
N LYS A 331 26.79 2.39 -49.85
CA LYS A 331 26.28 2.09 -48.50
C LYS A 331 27.19 2.67 -47.42
N ALA A 332 28.51 2.52 -47.57
CA ALA A 332 29.50 3.10 -46.67
C ALA A 332 29.45 4.65 -46.67
N ALA A 333 29.36 5.28 -47.84
CA ALA A 333 29.26 6.73 -47.96
C ALA A 333 28.00 7.30 -47.28
N TYR A 334 26.83 6.68 -47.47
CA TYR A 334 25.59 7.11 -46.82
C TYR A 334 25.63 6.93 -45.29
N ALA A 335 26.24 5.85 -44.79
CA ALA A 335 26.47 5.70 -43.36
C ALA A 335 27.37 6.82 -42.80
N LEU A 336 28.43 7.18 -43.51
CA LEU A 336 29.31 8.29 -43.13
C LEU A 336 28.60 9.65 -43.17
N TYR A 337 27.78 9.92 -44.19
CA TYR A 337 26.96 11.14 -44.23
C TYR A 337 26.01 11.24 -43.02
N ALA A 338 25.39 10.12 -42.62
CA ALA A 338 24.50 10.11 -41.45
C ALA A 338 25.27 10.43 -40.16
N VAL A 339 26.43 9.82 -39.93
CA VAL A 339 27.28 10.08 -38.76
C VAL A 339 27.80 11.52 -38.75
N GLY A 340 28.31 12.00 -39.88
CA GLY A 340 28.78 13.38 -40.03
C GLY A 340 27.67 14.41 -39.80
N GLY A 341 26.48 14.18 -40.37
CA GLY A 341 25.30 15.01 -40.17
C GLY A 341 24.84 15.08 -38.71
N ALA A 342 24.79 13.93 -38.02
CA ALA A 342 24.45 13.88 -36.59
C ALA A 342 25.45 14.67 -35.72
N ALA A 343 26.75 14.58 -36.04
CA ALA A 343 27.79 15.35 -35.36
C ALA A 343 27.62 16.87 -35.58
N LEU A 344 27.28 17.31 -36.80
CA LEU A 344 27.01 18.71 -37.10
C LEU A 344 25.78 19.25 -36.35
N VAL A 345 24.67 18.51 -36.33
CA VAL A 345 23.46 18.91 -35.58
C VAL A 345 23.79 19.04 -34.09
N THR A 346 24.52 18.08 -33.54
CA THR A 346 24.94 18.10 -32.13
C THR A 346 25.85 19.30 -31.82
N SER A 347 26.76 19.65 -32.74
CA SER A 347 27.61 20.84 -32.63
C SER A 347 26.78 22.13 -32.54
N VAL A 348 25.79 22.30 -33.43
CA VAL A 348 24.91 23.48 -33.42
C VAL A 348 24.14 23.58 -32.11
N VAL A 349 23.57 22.46 -31.63
CA VAL A 349 22.87 22.42 -30.34
C VAL A 349 23.79 22.87 -29.22
N LEU A 350 25.00 22.31 -29.11
CA LEU A 350 25.96 22.68 -28.06
C LEU A 350 26.44 24.14 -28.16
N PHE A 351 26.47 24.72 -29.35
CA PHE A 351 26.90 26.12 -29.54
C PHE A 351 25.85 27.12 -29.05
N PHE A 352 24.56 26.82 -29.24
CA PHE A 352 23.44 27.72 -28.94
C PHE A 352 22.71 27.45 -27.63
N VAL A 353 22.92 26.28 -26.99
CA VAL A 353 22.35 26.00 -25.67
C VAL A 353 22.95 26.94 -24.63
N LYS A 354 22.15 27.93 -24.22
CA LYS A 354 22.37 28.67 -22.98
C LYS A 354 21.84 27.83 -21.81
N PRO A 355 22.59 27.67 -20.71
CA PRO A 355 22.04 27.03 -19.52
C PRO A 355 20.77 27.80 -19.13
N LYS A 356 19.64 27.09 -19.01
CA LYS A 356 18.34 27.68 -18.73
C LYS A 356 18.42 28.38 -17.37
N SER A 357 18.55 29.71 -17.38
CA SER A 357 18.24 30.53 -16.22
C SER A 357 16.72 30.48 -16.05
N SER A 358 16.23 29.66 -15.12
CA SER A 358 14.93 29.95 -14.56
C SER A 358 15.09 31.29 -13.84
N GLU A 359 14.55 32.36 -14.42
CA GLU A 359 14.27 33.58 -13.68
C GLU A 359 13.63 33.16 -12.35
N SER A 360 14.16 33.70 -11.25
CA SER A 360 13.46 33.65 -9.99
C SER A 360 12.08 34.25 -10.25
N VAL A 361 11.03 33.43 -10.19
CA VAL A 361 9.70 33.97 -9.92
C VAL A 361 9.78 34.46 -8.47
N SER A 362 10.28 35.69 -8.29
CA SER A 362 9.87 36.49 -7.15
C SER A 362 8.36 36.60 -7.29
N GLY A 363 7.65 36.07 -6.31
CA GLY A 363 6.21 35.89 -6.37
C GLY A 363 5.48 37.23 -6.31
N GLY A 364 5.46 37.97 -7.40
CA GLY A 364 4.40 38.93 -7.67
C GLY A 364 3.17 38.15 -8.07
N ARG A 365 2.23 37.91 -7.14
CA ARG A 365 0.95 37.29 -7.49
C ARG A 365 0.14 38.28 -8.31
N PHE A 366 0.12 38.08 -9.63
CA PHE A 366 -0.78 38.79 -10.53
C PHE A 366 -2.20 38.25 -10.34
N ARG A 367 -3.15 39.12 -9.98
CA ARG A 367 -4.56 38.74 -9.83
C ARG A 367 -5.39 39.59 -10.78
N LEU A 368 -6.11 38.92 -11.69
CA LEU A 368 -7.12 39.51 -12.55
C LEU A 368 -8.48 39.30 -11.93
N THR A 369 -9.23 40.38 -11.75
CA THR A 369 -10.58 40.31 -11.20
C THR A 369 -11.55 40.92 -12.21
N PRO A 370 -12.47 40.14 -12.79
CA PRO A 370 -13.51 40.71 -13.64
C PRO A 370 -14.45 41.56 -12.79
N SER A 371 -14.84 42.72 -13.31
CA SER A 371 -15.82 43.61 -12.69
C SER A 371 -16.97 43.86 -13.66
N PHE A 372 -18.18 43.97 -13.13
CA PHE A 372 -19.39 44.18 -13.92
C PHE A 372 -20.15 45.37 -13.33
N GLY A 373 -20.48 46.35 -14.16
CA GLY A 373 -21.28 47.51 -13.80
C GLY A 373 -22.39 47.78 -14.81
N PRO A 374 -23.34 48.70 -14.51
CA PRO A 374 -24.50 48.97 -15.35
C PRO A 374 -24.15 49.43 -16.77
N SER A 375 -22.93 49.96 -16.98
CA SER A 375 -22.42 50.44 -18.26
C SER A 375 -21.42 49.48 -18.95
N GLY A 376 -21.19 48.27 -18.42
CA GLY A 376 -20.36 47.26 -19.06
C GLY A 376 -19.51 46.40 -18.12
N ALA A 377 -18.79 45.44 -18.71
CA ALA A 377 -17.84 44.55 -18.03
C ALA A 377 -16.40 45.02 -18.23
N GLY A 378 -15.56 44.90 -17.21
CA GLY A 378 -14.13 45.21 -17.22
C GLY A 378 -13.29 44.16 -16.52
N LEU A 379 -11.96 44.30 -16.61
CA LEU A 379 -10.97 43.45 -15.96
C LEU A 379 -9.98 44.35 -15.23
N ASP A 380 -9.87 44.17 -13.90
CA ASP A 380 -8.89 44.88 -13.10
C ASP A 380 -7.69 43.98 -12.81
N ALA A 381 -6.49 44.57 -12.89
CA ALA A 381 -5.22 43.87 -12.75
C ALA A 381 -4.43 44.49 -11.60
N GLN A 382 -4.23 43.72 -10.53
CA GLN A 382 -3.37 44.14 -9.42
C GLN A 382 -2.08 43.33 -9.37
N LEU A 383 -0.97 44.05 -9.30
CA LEU A 383 0.37 43.52 -9.05
C LEU A 383 0.75 43.89 -7.61
N ARG A 384 0.97 42.89 -6.75
CA ARG A 384 1.58 43.09 -5.42
C ARG A 384 3.02 42.60 -5.46
N PHE A 385 3.95 43.48 -5.11
CA PHE A 385 5.37 43.16 -4.95
C PHE A 385 5.64 42.49 -3.61
#